data_AF-A0A6J6W468-F1
#
_entry.id   AF-A0A6J6W468-F1
#
_cell.length_a   1.000
_cell.length_b   1.000
_cell.length_c   1.000
_cell.angle_alpha   90.00
_cell.angle_beta   90.00
_cell.angle_gamma   90.00
#
_symmetry.space_group_name_H-M   'P 1'
#
loop_
_entity.id
_entity.type
_entity.pdbx_description
1 polymer ?
#
loop_
_entity_poly.entity_id
_entity_poly.type
_entity_poly.pdbx_seq_one_letter_code
_entity_poly.pdbx_strand_id
1 'polypeptide(L)'
;MGDGLKKAGFVVNVSYKPSGTWNANLEKYKAETDLFGSGWGPDWANASTVVPEMWGQGCCNYTSNMKAVGAQAASYKLFISNVNKALNELDRNKQASMWKKLNQFGMDQYWYVYTAFTKTQDYWGSKVGGVDFWDPQGTWIFGNLYVKK
;
A
#
# COMPACT_ATOMS: atom_id res chain seq x y z
N MET A 1 8.62 15.09 3.88
CA MET A 1 8.93 14.45 5.18
C MET A 1 10.25 14.95 5.76
N GLY A 2 11.36 14.95 5.00
CA GLY A 2 12.69 15.34 5.49
C GLY A 2 12.76 16.69 6.20
N ASP A 3 12.23 17.77 5.60
CA ASP A 3 12.30 19.11 6.23
C ASP A 3 11.45 19.22 7.50
N GLY A 4 10.32 18.53 7.56
CA GLY A 4 9.48 18.49 8.76
C GLY A 4 10.19 17.80 9.93
N LEU A 5 10.82 16.65 9.66
CA LEU A 5 11.61 15.92 10.66
C LEU A 5 12.83 16.72 11.13
N LYS A 6 13.55 17.39 10.22
CA LYS A 6 14.67 18.28 10.58
C LYS A 6 14.22 19.43 11.49
N LYS A 7 13.09 20.08 11.18
CA LYS A 7 12.50 21.13 12.03
C LYS A 7 12.10 20.62 13.42
N ALA A 8 11.71 19.35 13.52
CA ALA A 8 11.41 18.69 14.78
C ALA A 8 12.66 18.18 15.53
N GLY A 9 13.87 18.45 15.02
CA GLY A 9 15.13 18.09 15.68
C GLY A 9 15.70 16.72 15.33
N PHE A 10 15.11 16.00 14.36
CA PHE A 10 15.64 14.72 13.91
C PHE A 10 16.79 14.90 12.91
N VAL A 11 17.83 14.07 13.03
CA VAL A 11 18.86 13.90 12.00
C VAL A 11 18.31 12.95 10.93
N VAL A 12 18.18 13.44 9.70
CA VAL A 12 17.61 12.67 8.58
C VAL A 12 18.68 12.35 7.55
N ASN A 13 18.95 11.06 7.34
CA ASN A 13 19.81 10.56 6.27
C ASN A 13 18.96 9.87 5.19
N VAL A 14 19.06 10.33 3.95
CA VAL A 14 18.29 9.77 2.83
C VAL A 14 19.15 8.76 2.07
N SER A 15 18.70 7.50 2.03
CA SER A 15 19.31 6.44 1.21
C SER A 15 18.51 6.25 -0.08
N TYR A 16 19.13 6.52 -1.22
CA TYR A 16 18.53 6.22 -2.53
C TYR A 16 18.84 4.79 -2.95
N LYS A 17 17.81 4.07 -3.42
CA LYS A 17 17.97 2.74 -4.03
C LYS A 17 17.69 2.82 -5.54
N PRO A 18 18.35 1.99 -6.37
CA PRO A 18 18.10 2.00 -7.80
C PRO A 18 16.64 1.70 -8.14
N SER A 19 16.09 2.40 -9.13
CA SER A 19 14.71 2.18 -9.59
C SER A 19 14.49 0.72 -10.02
N GLY A 20 13.29 0.19 -9.76
CA GLY A 20 12.94 -1.19 -10.09
C GLY A 20 13.54 -2.28 -9.18
N THR A 21 14.42 -1.93 -8.23
CA THR A 21 15.07 -2.91 -7.35
C THR A 21 14.39 -3.10 -6.00
N TRP A 22 13.48 -2.20 -5.63
CA TRP A 22 12.91 -2.13 -4.28
C TRP A 22 12.20 -3.42 -3.87
N ASN A 23 11.19 -3.85 -4.63
CA ASN A 23 10.37 -5.01 -4.26
C ASN A 23 11.19 -6.31 -4.16
N ALA A 24 12.14 -6.52 -5.07
CA ALA A 24 13.02 -7.69 -5.05
C ALA A 24 13.99 -7.71 -3.85
N ASN A 25 14.27 -6.55 -3.25
CA ASN A 25 15.20 -6.39 -2.15
C ASN A 25 14.51 -5.88 -0.88
N LEU A 26 13.19 -6.04 -0.77
CA LEU A 26 12.37 -5.41 0.26
C LEU A 26 12.91 -5.67 1.67
N GLU A 27 13.13 -6.94 2.05
CA GLU A 27 13.60 -7.29 3.39
C GLU A 27 14.98 -6.71 3.70
N LYS A 28 15.86 -6.66 2.69
CA LYS A 28 17.19 -6.05 2.82
C LYS A 28 17.07 -4.55 3.04
N TYR A 29 16.37 -3.84 2.15
CA TYR A 29 16.26 -2.39 2.23
C TYR A 29 15.47 -1.92 3.44
N LYS A 30 14.42 -2.64 3.83
CA LYS A 30 13.67 -2.43 5.07
C LYS A 30 14.59 -2.54 6.30
N ALA A 31 15.50 -3.50 6.33
CA ALA A 31 16.44 -3.66 7.45
C ALA A 31 17.54 -2.59 7.52
N GLU A 32 17.82 -1.90 6.41
CA GLU A 32 18.84 -0.85 6.31
C GLU A 32 18.30 0.56 6.64
N THR A 33 16.99 0.73 6.84
CA THR A 33 16.36 2.05 7.00
C THR A 33 15.31 2.06 8.10
N ASP A 34 15.22 3.15 8.87
CA ASP A 34 14.17 3.30 9.89
C ASP A 34 12.79 3.56 9.29
N LEU A 35 12.75 4.29 8.17
CA LEU A 35 11.55 4.64 7.42
C LEU A 35 11.84 4.57 5.93
N PHE A 36 10.86 4.11 5.16
CA PHE A 36 10.93 4.14 3.70
C PHE A 36 9.59 4.61 3.11
N GLY A 37 9.67 5.31 1.99
CA GLY A 37 8.51 5.62 1.17
C GLY A 37 8.22 4.45 0.24
N SER A 38 6.97 3.98 0.22
CA SER A 38 6.51 3.00 -0.76
C SER A 38 5.06 3.27 -1.14
N GLY A 39 4.63 2.66 -2.25
CA GLY A 39 3.26 2.67 -2.73
C GLY A 39 2.80 1.26 -3.05
N TRP A 40 1.48 1.07 -3.10
CA TRP A 40 0.88 -0.21 -3.50
C TRP A 40 -0.40 0.06 -4.28
N GLY A 41 -0.51 -0.59 -5.44
CA GLY A 41 -1.74 -0.67 -6.20
C GLY A 41 -2.43 -2.00 -5.89
N PRO A 42 -3.74 -2.03 -5.59
CA PRO A 42 -4.43 -3.28 -5.34
C PRO A 42 -4.43 -4.17 -6.60
N ASP A 43 -4.11 -5.46 -6.46
CA ASP A 43 -4.09 -6.40 -7.60
C ASP A 43 -5.49 -6.62 -8.22
N TRP A 44 -6.53 -6.45 -7.40
CA TRP A 44 -7.93 -6.36 -7.80
C TRP A 44 -8.66 -5.42 -6.83
N ALA A 45 -9.84 -4.92 -7.21
CA ALA A 45 -10.61 -3.91 -6.47
C ALA A 45 -11.19 -4.40 -5.11
N ASN A 46 -10.32 -4.77 -4.18
CA ASN A 46 -10.62 -5.17 -2.82
C ASN A 46 -9.39 -4.92 -1.92
N ALA A 47 -9.61 -4.43 -0.70
CA ALA A 47 -8.51 -4.19 0.25
C ALA A 47 -7.83 -5.47 0.75
N SER A 48 -8.36 -6.65 0.42
CA SER A 48 -7.73 -7.95 0.66
C SER A 48 -6.37 -8.11 -0.05
N THR A 49 -6.08 -7.30 -1.07
CA THR A 49 -4.77 -7.29 -1.76
C THR A 49 -3.82 -6.24 -1.21
N VAL A 50 -4.25 -5.47 -0.21
CA VAL A 50 -3.48 -4.32 0.31
C VAL A 50 -3.17 -4.54 1.78
N VAL A 51 -4.20 -4.59 2.62
CA VAL A 51 -4.04 -4.65 4.08
C VAL A 51 -3.26 -5.88 4.55
N PRO A 52 -3.59 -7.12 4.14
CA PRO A 52 -2.82 -8.29 4.57
C PRO A 52 -1.46 -8.39 3.88
N GLU A 53 -1.35 -7.94 2.63
CA GLU A 53 -0.12 -8.00 1.85
C GLU A 53 0.96 -7.09 2.43
N MET A 54 0.57 -5.89 2.82
CA MET A 54 1.51 -4.90 3.30
C MET A 54 1.72 -4.98 4.82
N TRP A 55 0.66 -5.16 5.63
CA TRP A 55 0.76 -5.06 7.11
C TRP A 55 0.58 -6.40 7.84
N GLY A 56 0.24 -7.47 7.10
CA GLY A 56 -0.02 -8.79 7.64
C GLY A 56 1.05 -9.81 7.25
N GLN A 57 0.59 -10.98 6.82
CA GLN A 57 1.43 -12.13 6.47
C GLN A 57 1.52 -12.39 4.97
N GLY A 58 1.12 -11.43 4.12
CA GLY A 58 1.25 -11.58 2.67
C GLY A 58 2.68 -11.38 2.16
N CYS A 59 2.80 -11.25 0.84
CA CYS A 59 4.06 -11.38 0.11
C CYS A 59 5.05 -10.22 0.31
N CYS A 60 4.56 -9.04 0.65
CA CYS A 60 5.34 -7.80 0.62
C CYS A 60 5.35 -7.08 1.97
N ASN A 61 5.27 -7.79 3.10
CA ASN A 61 5.14 -7.18 4.42
C ASN A 61 6.13 -6.01 4.65
N TYR A 62 5.60 -4.79 4.63
CA TYR A 62 6.34 -3.53 4.76
C TYR A 62 6.61 -3.16 6.22
N THR A 63 6.14 -3.98 7.16
CA THR A 63 6.41 -3.81 8.58
C THR A 63 7.36 -4.89 9.09
N SER A 64 7.85 -4.69 10.31
CA SER A 64 8.57 -5.72 11.09
C SER A 64 7.69 -6.32 12.20
N ASN A 65 6.37 -6.07 12.18
CA ASN A 65 5.47 -6.41 13.27
C ASN A 65 5.29 -7.91 13.50
N MET A 66 5.58 -8.75 12.49
CA MET A 66 5.65 -10.21 12.66
C MET A 66 6.66 -10.64 13.72
N LYS A 67 7.72 -9.85 13.93
CA LYS A 67 8.78 -10.11 14.90
C LYS A 67 8.59 -9.32 16.19
N ALA A 68 7.44 -8.69 16.38
CA ALA A 68 7.15 -7.89 17.57
C ALA A 68 7.15 -8.74 18.84
N VAL A 69 7.54 -8.12 19.95
CA VAL A 69 7.54 -8.71 21.30
C VAL A 69 6.64 -7.89 22.24
N GLY A 70 6.27 -8.48 23.39
CA GLY A 70 5.47 -7.81 24.40
C GLY A 70 4.08 -7.38 23.91
N ALA A 71 3.65 -6.16 24.29
CA ALA A 71 2.32 -5.63 23.94
C ALA A 71 2.10 -5.54 22.42
N GLN A 72 3.14 -5.20 21.66
CA GLN A 72 3.07 -5.11 20.20
C GLN A 72 2.79 -6.48 19.55
N ALA A 73 3.29 -7.57 20.14
CA ALA A 73 2.99 -8.93 19.70
C ALA A 73 1.49 -9.28 19.87
N ALA A 74 0.87 -8.82 20.96
CA ALA A 74 -0.55 -9.00 21.21
C ALA A 74 -1.40 -8.22 20.19
N SER A 75 -1.06 -6.95 19.94
CA SER A 75 -1.69 -6.14 18.89
C SER A 75 -1.59 -6.79 17.52
N TYR A 76 -0.41 -7.31 17.17
CA TYR A 76 -0.20 -7.98 15.88
C TYR A 76 -1.03 -9.27 15.76
N LYS A 77 -1.08 -10.11 16.81
CA LYS A 77 -1.93 -11.31 16.83
C LYS A 77 -3.41 -10.97 16.67
N LEU A 78 -3.89 -9.93 17.34
CA LEU A 78 -5.27 -9.44 17.20
C LEU A 78 -5.55 -8.97 15.77
N PHE A 79 -4.63 -8.20 15.18
CA PHE A 79 -4.72 -7.75 13.79
C PHE A 79 -4.85 -8.94 12.83
N ILE A 80 -3.97 -9.94 12.94
CA ILE A 80 -4.02 -11.14 12.08
C ILE A 80 -5.32 -11.93 12.26
N SER A 81 -5.81 -12.07 13.50
CA SER A 81 -7.12 -12.71 13.74
C SER A 81 -8.25 -12.00 13.00
N ASN A 82 -8.26 -10.66 12.99
CA ASN A 82 -9.28 -9.88 12.33
C ASN A 82 -9.10 -9.83 10.80
N VAL A 83 -7.86 -9.84 10.30
CA VAL A 83 -7.56 -10.04 8.87
C VAL A 83 -8.16 -11.36 8.38
N ASN A 84 -7.91 -12.47 9.10
CA ASN A 84 -8.43 -13.78 8.72
C ASN A 84 -9.97 -13.81 8.72
N LYS A 85 -10.62 -13.12 9.66
CA LYS A 85 -12.09 -12.96 9.63
C LYS A 85 -12.54 -12.18 8.39
N ALA A 86 -11.85 -11.10 8.04
CA ALA A 86 -12.22 -10.27 6.87
C ALA A 86 -12.03 -11.03 5.55
N LEU A 87 -10.98 -11.85 5.43
CA LEU A 87 -10.75 -12.70 4.25
C LEU A 87 -11.88 -13.72 4.04
N ASN A 88 -12.50 -14.20 5.12
CA ASN A 88 -13.59 -15.18 5.06
C ASN A 88 -15.00 -14.53 5.06
N GLU A 89 -15.09 -13.20 5.09
CA GLU A 89 -16.39 -12.51 5.04
C GLU A 89 -16.90 -12.41 3.59
N LEU A 90 -18.12 -12.93 3.37
CA LEU A 90 -18.74 -13.01 2.05
C LEU A 90 -19.59 -11.77 1.73
N ASP A 91 -20.14 -11.11 2.75
CA ASP A 91 -20.82 -9.82 2.57
C ASP A 91 -19.79 -8.72 2.30
N ARG A 92 -19.84 -8.15 1.09
CA ARG A 92 -18.87 -7.12 0.65
C ARG A 92 -18.96 -5.81 1.43
N ASN A 93 -20.15 -5.41 1.89
CA ASN A 93 -20.31 -4.19 2.68
C ASN A 93 -19.74 -4.38 4.09
N LYS A 94 -19.98 -5.55 4.68
CA LYS A 94 -19.41 -5.93 5.97
C LYS A 94 -17.90 -6.09 5.88
N GLN A 95 -17.40 -6.78 4.86
CA GLN A 95 -15.97 -6.95 4.59
C GLN A 95 -15.27 -5.59 4.42
N ALA A 96 -15.85 -4.67 3.64
CA ALA A 96 -15.31 -3.32 3.48
C ALA A 96 -15.23 -2.56 4.81
N SER A 97 -16.23 -2.70 5.67
CA SER A 97 -16.23 -2.10 7.01
C SER A 97 -15.15 -2.71 7.91
N MET A 98 -14.87 -4.01 7.79
CA MET A 98 -13.78 -4.68 8.50
C MET A 98 -12.41 -4.18 8.02
N TRP A 99 -12.22 -4.04 6.70
CA TRP A 99 -10.97 -3.52 6.14
C TRP A 99 -10.69 -2.08 6.56
N LYS A 100 -11.71 -1.21 6.61
CA LYS A 100 -11.56 0.16 7.14
C LYS A 100 -11.06 0.15 8.59
N LYS A 101 -11.63 -0.70 9.44
CA LYS A 101 -11.21 -0.84 10.85
C LYS A 101 -9.78 -1.39 10.97
N LEU A 102 -9.42 -2.38 10.17
CA LEU A 102 -8.06 -2.95 10.14
C LEU A 102 -7.03 -1.92 9.69
N ASN A 103 -7.36 -1.14 8.66
CA ASN A 103 -6.50 -0.05 8.22
C ASN A 103 -6.31 0.97 9.36
N GLN A 104 -7.41 1.45 9.96
CA GLN A 104 -7.32 2.38 11.10
C GLN A 104 -6.49 1.81 12.25
N PHE A 105 -6.67 0.52 12.59
CA PHE A 105 -5.87 -0.14 13.62
C PHE A 105 -4.37 -0.03 13.34
N GLY A 106 -3.93 -0.29 12.12
CA GLY A 106 -2.51 -0.15 11.76
C GLY A 106 -1.97 1.28 11.90
N MET A 107 -2.80 2.29 11.61
CA MET A 107 -2.48 3.70 11.86
C MET A 107 -2.38 4.01 13.36
N ASP A 108 -3.32 3.51 14.16
CA ASP A 108 -3.35 3.72 15.62
C ASP A 108 -2.13 3.07 16.31
N GLN A 109 -1.56 2.03 15.71
CA GLN A 109 -0.32 1.38 16.15
C GLN A 109 0.96 2.00 15.55
N TYR A 110 0.84 3.08 14.76
CA TYR A 110 1.95 3.74 14.05
C TYR A 110 2.78 2.80 13.16
N TRP A 111 2.16 1.78 12.56
CA TRP A 111 2.86 0.87 11.64
C TRP A 111 3.21 1.54 10.31
N TYR A 112 2.47 2.57 9.95
CA TYR A 112 2.70 3.45 8.82
C TYR A 112 2.15 4.84 9.14
N VAL A 113 2.72 5.87 8.51
CA VAL A 113 2.51 7.27 8.94
C VAL A 113 1.44 7.97 8.11
N TYR A 114 1.38 7.70 6.81
CA TYR A 114 0.47 8.38 5.90
C TYR A 114 0.21 7.52 4.67
N THR A 115 -1.07 7.34 4.35
CA THR A 115 -1.51 6.76 3.08
C THR A 115 -2.03 7.89 2.19
N ALA A 116 -1.38 8.10 1.06
CA ALA A 116 -1.82 9.02 0.03
C ALA A 116 -2.47 8.24 -1.12
N PHE A 117 -3.67 8.63 -1.54
CA PHE A 117 -4.21 8.17 -2.81
C PHE A 117 -3.67 9.06 -3.93
N THR A 118 -2.83 8.49 -4.78
CA THR A 118 -2.27 9.19 -5.93
C THR A 118 -3.33 9.40 -7.00
N LYS A 119 -3.22 10.52 -7.72
CA LYS A 119 -3.97 10.77 -8.96
C LYS A 119 -3.00 10.72 -10.12
N THR A 120 -3.46 10.23 -11.27
CA THR A 120 -2.72 10.33 -12.53
C THR A 120 -3.29 11.44 -13.40
N GLN A 121 -2.42 12.02 -14.23
CA GLN A 121 -2.81 12.89 -15.32
C GLN A 121 -2.27 12.29 -16.59
N ASP A 122 -3.18 11.81 -17.44
CA ASP A 122 -2.82 11.13 -18.67
C ASP A 122 -3.05 12.05 -19.87
N TYR A 123 -2.14 11.99 -20.83
CA TYR A 123 -2.23 12.71 -22.10
C TYR A 123 -2.16 11.74 -23.26
N TRP A 124 -2.91 12.01 -24.32
CA TRP A 124 -2.89 11.19 -25.53
C TRP A 124 -2.97 12.06 -26.79
N GLY A 125 -2.53 11.50 -27.91
CA GLY A 125 -2.57 12.18 -29.20
C GLY A 125 -4.02 12.40 -29.68
N SER A 126 -4.29 13.52 -30.34
CA SER A 126 -5.62 13.86 -30.86
C SER A 126 -6.22 12.81 -31.81
N LYS A 127 -5.35 12.05 -32.49
CA LYS A 127 -5.70 10.93 -33.38
C LYS A 127 -5.98 9.60 -32.65
N VAL A 128 -5.79 9.51 -31.34
CA VAL A 128 -6.17 8.32 -30.56
C VAL A 128 -7.66 8.43 -30.19
N GLY A 129 -8.42 7.41 -30.56
CA GLY A 129 -9.83 7.23 -30.22
C GLY A 129 -10.04 6.07 -29.25
N GLY A 130 -11.24 5.98 -28.67
CA GLY A 130 -11.59 4.94 -27.71
C GLY A 130 -10.86 5.04 -26.37
N VAL A 131 -10.37 6.23 -26.04
CA VAL A 131 -9.69 6.51 -24.76
C VAL A 131 -10.75 6.64 -23.68
N ASP A 132 -10.83 5.61 -22.85
CA ASP A 132 -11.61 5.59 -21.61
C ASP A 132 -10.71 5.08 -20.47
N PHE A 133 -10.96 5.60 -19.26
CA PHE A 133 -10.20 5.23 -18.07
C PHE A 133 -10.86 4.06 -17.34
N TRP A 134 -10.06 3.06 -17.00
CA TRP A 134 -10.48 1.89 -16.24
C TRP A 134 -10.23 2.12 -14.75
N ASP A 135 -11.24 2.68 -14.06
CA ASP A 135 -11.16 3.06 -12.64
C ASP A 135 -10.59 1.95 -11.71
N PRO A 136 -11.00 0.67 -11.81
CA PRO A 136 -10.46 -0.40 -10.97
C PRO A 136 -8.95 -0.63 -11.08
N GLN A 137 -8.33 -0.42 -12.25
CA GLN A 137 -6.90 -0.65 -12.46
C GLN A 137 -6.08 0.65 -12.44
N GLY A 138 -6.73 1.79 -12.68
CA GLY A 138 -6.07 3.09 -12.77
C GLY A 138 -5.31 3.30 -14.08
N THR A 139 -5.76 2.66 -15.16
CA THR A 139 -5.11 2.66 -16.49
C THR A 139 -6.13 2.92 -17.60
N TRP A 140 -5.70 3.03 -18.85
CA TRP A 140 -6.62 3.07 -19.99
C TRP A 140 -7.20 1.69 -20.29
N ILE A 141 -8.40 1.64 -20.87
CA ILE A 141 -8.93 0.43 -21.48
C ILE A 141 -8.16 0.18 -22.79
N PHE A 142 -6.99 -0.45 -22.69
CA PHE A 142 -6.08 -0.64 -23.84
C PHE A 142 -6.75 -1.34 -25.03
N GLY A 143 -7.70 -2.25 -24.77
CA GLY A 143 -8.45 -2.95 -25.82
C GLY A 143 -9.40 -2.07 -26.64
N ASN A 144 -9.75 -0.88 -26.16
CA ASN A 144 -10.63 0.05 -26.86
C ASN A 144 -9.88 1.05 -27.76
N LEU A 145 -8.56 1.13 -27.63
CA LEU A 145 -7.77 2.15 -28.31
C LEU A 145 -7.70 1.89 -29.82
N TYR A 146 -7.86 2.95 -30.61
CA TYR A 146 -7.69 2.91 -32.07
C TYR A 146 -7.15 4.23 -32.63
N VAL A 147 -6.66 4.18 -33.87
CA VAL A 147 -6.27 5.38 -34.62
C VAL A 147 -7.48 5.91 -35.39
N LYS A 148 -7.89 7.15 -35.08
CA LYS A 148 -8.94 7.86 -35.83
C LYS A 148 -8.47 8.08 -37.28
N LYS A 149 -9.40 7.92 -38.21
CA LYS A 149 -9.20 8.26 -39.63
C LYS A 149 -9.06 9.77 -39.80
#